data_AF-H2XP01-F1
#
_entry.id   AF-H2XP01-F1
#
_cell.length_a   1.000
_cell.length_b   1.000
_cell.length_c   1.000
_cell.angle_alpha   90.00
_cell.angle_beta   90.00
_cell.angle_gamma   90.00
#
_symmetry.space_group_name_H-M   'P 1'
#
loop_
_entity.id
_entity.type
_entity.pdbx_description
1 polymer ?
#
loop_
_entity_poly.entity_id
_entity_poly.type
_entity_poly.pdbx_seq_one_letter_code
_entity_poly.pdbx_strand_id
1 'polypeptide(L)'
;MQGIKSAADDGNDDHQLNCYGIIFPDNCATYYGPHSVECLTTIWQSKGCLKEGTKAPVKLNTTEKNALDLLNVNEVINNFETVQAEANGGDKDKELECYGLGL
;
A
#
# COMPACT_ATOMS: atom_id res chain seq x y z
N MET A 1 -29.74 6.08 6.97
CA MET A 1 -28.54 6.94 6.95
C MET A 1 -27.82 7.00 8.29
N GLN A 2 -28.52 7.14 9.44
CA GLN A 2 -27.86 7.16 10.77
C GLN A 2 -26.99 5.93 11.06
N GLY A 3 -27.43 4.72 10.71
CA GLY A 3 -26.63 3.51 10.90
C GLY A 3 -25.35 3.45 10.06
N ILE A 4 -25.36 4.04 8.86
CA ILE A 4 -24.17 4.07 8.00
C ILE A 4 -23.12 5.02 8.59
N LYS A 5 -23.55 6.20 9.03
CA LYS A 5 -22.66 7.16 9.67
C LYS A 5 -22.09 6.65 10.99
N SER A 6 -22.90 6.03 11.85
CA SER A 6 -22.40 5.44 13.09
C SER A 6 -21.36 4.34 12.84
N ALA A 7 -21.60 3.44 11.88
CA ALA A 7 -20.61 2.43 11.51
C ALA A 7 -19.31 3.06 10.94
N ALA A 8 -19.43 4.15 10.18
CA ALA A 8 -18.27 4.90 9.71
C ALA A 8 -17.47 5.54 10.87
N ASP A 9 -18.18 6.16 11.82
CA ASP A 9 -17.58 6.77 13.02
C ASP A 9 -16.90 5.73 13.92
N ASP A 10 -17.42 4.50 13.93
CA ASP A 10 -16.88 3.35 14.68
C ASP A 10 -15.72 2.64 13.95
N GLY A 11 -15.29 3.12 12.78
CA GLY A 11 -14.09 2.61 12.09
C GLY A 11 -14.33 1.62 10.95
N ASN A 12 -15.56 1.47 10.46
CA ASN A 12 -15.82 0.58 9.32
C ASN A 12 -15.39 1.23 7.99
N ASP A 13 -14.36 0.68 7.35
CA ASP A 13 -13.81 1.17 6.07
C ASP A 13 -14.86 1.40 4.99
N ASP A 14 -15.72 0.42 4.69
CA ASP A 14 -16.77 0.56 3.66
C ASP A 14 -17.72 1.71 3.96
N HIS A 15 -18.12 1.85 5.21
CA HIS A 15 -19.04 2.90 5.63
C HIS A 15 -18.34 4.25 5.69
N GLN A 16 -17.05 4.31 6.05
CA GLN A 16 -16.22 5.51 5.95
C GLN A 16 -16.07 5.97 4.51
N LEU A 17 -15.77 5.08 3.57
CA LEU A 17 -15.75 5.40 2.14
C LEU A 17 -17.08 5.96 1.67
N ASN A 18 -18.19 5.33 2.06
CA ASN A 18 -19.53 5.74 1.66
C ASN A 18 -19.97 7.07 2.30
N CYS A 19 -19.50 7.40 3.50
CA CYS A 19 -19.89 8.62 4.23
C CYS A 19 -18.94 9.80 4.03
N TYR A 20 -17.64 9.54 4.00
CA TYR A 20 -16.59 10.56 3.99
C TYR A 20 -15.82 10.61 2.66
N GLY A 21 -15.93 9.56 1.83
CA GLY A 21 -15.12 9.42 0.63
C GLY A 21 -13.67 9.08 0.96
N ILE A 22 -12.86 8.86 -0.09
CA ILE A 22 -11.42 8.72 0.03
C ILE A 22 -10.72 9.58 -1.01
N ILE A 23 -9.59 10.16 -0.62
CA ILE A 23 -8.64 10.73 -1.56
C ILE A 23 -7.70 9.60 -1.97
N PHE A 24 -7.83 9.14 -3.21
CA PHE A 24 -6.91 8.16 -3.74
C PHE A 24 -5.49 8.74 -3.86
N PRO A 25 -4.45 7.96 -3.54
CA PRO A 25 -3.11 8.27 -4.00
C PRO A 25 -3.10 8.43 -5.52
N ASP A 26 -2.16 9.21 -6.04
CA ASP A 26 -2.03 9.40 -7.48
C ASP A 26 -1.91 8.02 -8.19
N ASN A 27 -2.53 7.91 -9.36
CA ASN A 27 -2.60 6.70 -10.19
C ASN A 27 -3.40 5.52 -9.60
N CYS A 28 -4.04 5.68 -8.44
CA CYS A 28 -5.00 4.71 -7.91
C CYS A 28 -6.43 5.05 -8.34
N ALA A 29 -7.14 4.08 -8.91
CA ALA A 29 -8.51 4.26 -9.43
C ALA A 29 -9.58 3.55 -8.58
N THR A 30 -9.18 2.63 -7.71
CA THR A 30 -10.06 1.81 -6.87
C THR A 30 -9.51 1.73 -5.45
N TYR A 31 -10.41 1.59 -4.46
CA TYR A 31 -10.00 1.36 -3.07
C TYR A 31 -9.61 -0.09 -2.82
N TYR A 32 -10.38 -1.02 -3.38
CA TYR A 32 -10.09 -2.45 -3.36
C TYR A 32 -9.29 -2.84 -4.60
N GLY A 33 -8.46 -3.87 -4.47
CA GLY A 33 -7.75 -4.43 -5.61
C GLY A 33 -8.69 -5.00 -6.69
N PRO A 34 -8.16 -5.36 -7.87
CA PRO A 34 -6.74 -5.37 -8.21
C PRO A 34 -6.16 -3.97 -8.42
N HIS A 35 -4.92 -3.77 -7.99
CA HIS A 35 -4.24 -2.48 -8.09
C HIS A 35 -3.39 -2.41 -9.35
N SER A 36 -3.37 -1.24 -10.01
CA SER A 36 -2.43 -1.03 -11.11
C SER A 36 -1.00 -1.01 -10.58
N VAL A 37 -0.04 -1.46 -11.40
CA VAL A 37 1.39 -1.36 -11.04
C VAL A 37 1.79 0.10 -10.81
N GLU A 38 1.16 1.06 -11.49
CA GLU A 38 1.39 2.50 -11.30
C GLU A 38 0.88 3.00 -9.94
N CYS A 39 -0.31 2.58 -9.51
CA CYS A 39 -0.84 2.86 -8.16
C CYS A 39 0.11 2.33 -7.10
N LEU A 40 0.47 1.04 -7.18
CA LEU A 40 1.39 0.42 -6.23
C LEU A 40 2.75 1.11 -6.23
N THR A 41 3.30 1.45 -7.41
CA THR A 41 4.59 2.14 -7.53
C THR A 41 4.53 3.53 -6.88
N THR A 42 3.42 4.25 -7.06
CA THR A 42 3.23 5.57 -6.45
C THR A 42 3.20 5.47 -4.93
N ILE A 43 2.44 4.52 -4.38
CA ILE A 43 2.38 4.30 -2.93
C ILE A 43 3.78 3.92 -2.40
N TRP A 44 4.45 2.96 -3.05
CA TRP A 44 5.79 2.50 -2.70
C TRP A 44 6.80 3.64 -2.58
N GLN A 45 6.83 4.51 -3.59
CA GLN A 45 7.73 5.65 -3.61
C GLN A 45 7.33 6.74 -2.61
N SER A 46 6.02 6.94 -2.38
CA SER A 46 5.54 7.91 -1.38
C SER A 46 5.95 7.54 0.06
N LYS A 47 6.17 6.25 0.34
CA LYS A 47 6.70 5.77 1.63
C LYS A 47 8.21 5.91 1.75
N GLY A 48 8.90 6.21 0.65
CA GLY A 48 10.34 6.43 0.61
C GLY A 48 11.14 5.25 0.06
N CYS A 49 10.49 4.15 -0.31
CA CYS A 49 11.17 3.06 -1.00
C CYS A 49 11.52 3.40 -2.45
N LEU A 50 12.56 2.76 -2.99
CA LEU A 50 13.15 3.07 -4.28
C LEU A 50 12.70 2.09 -5.37
N LYS A 51 12.79 2.49 -6.64
CA LYS A 51 12.52 1.60 -7.78
C LYS A 51 13.59 0.52 -7.90
N GLU A 52 14.76 0.79 -7.36
CA GLU A 52 15.93 -0.07 -7.25
C GLU A 52 15.70 -1.22 -6.24
N GLY A 53 14.78 -1.04 -5.29
CA GLY A 53 14.33 -2.08 -4.36
C GLY A 53 13.97 -3.38 -5.05
N THR A 54 14.36 -4.52 -4.47
CA THR A 54 14.09 -5.84 -5.07
C THR A 54 12.62 -6.20 -5.07
N LYS A 55 11.83 -5.59 -4.17
CA LYS A 55 10.37 -5.74 -4.07
C LYS A 55 9.60 -4.53 -4.59
N ALA A 56 10.25 -3.65 -5.35
CA ALA A 56 9.54 -2.58 -6.05
C ALA A 56 8.40 -3.17 -6.92
N PRO A 57 7.21 -2.55 -7.00
CA PRO A 57 6.03 -3.15 -7.63
C PRO A 57 6.21 -3.65 -9.07
N VAL A 58 7.09 -2.99 -9.83
CA VAL A 58 7.45 -3.40 -11.21
C VAL A 58 8.23 -4.72 -11.29
N LYS A 59 8.86 -5.16 -10.19
CA LYS A 59 9.66 -6.39 -10.09
C LYS A 59 8.94 -7.55 -9.41
N LEU A 60 7.77 -7.31 -8.83
CA LEU A 60 6.99 -8.35 -8.15
C LEU A 60 6.56 -9.44 -9.13
N ASN A 61 6.65 -10.68 -8.67
CA ASN A 61 6.13 -11.85 -9.38
C ASN A 61 4.60 -11.92 -9.26
N THR A 62 3.98 -12.87 -9.98
CA THR A 62 2.52 -13.02 -10.01
C THR A 62 1.92 -13.28 -8.64
N THR A 63 2.56 -14.12 -7.81
CA THR A 63 2.06 -14.46 -6.47
C THR A 63 2.09 -13.24 -5.55
N GLU A 64 3.15 -12.45 -5.62
CA GLU A 64 3.31 -11.22 -4.83
C GLU A 64 2.29 -10.16 -5.24
N LYS A 65 2.07 -9.99 -6.55
CA LYS A 65 1.02 -9.09 -7.06
C LYS A 65 -0.37 -9.53 -6.60
N ASN A 66 -0.67 -10.82 -6.73
CA ASN A 66 -1.95 -11.37 -6.28
C ASN A 66 -2.17 -11.17 -4.78
N ALA A 67 -1.10 -11.22 -3.95
CA ALA A 67 -1.23 -10.93 -2.53
C ALA A 67 -1.60 -9.46 -2.26
N LEU A 68 -1.03 -8.51 -3.02
CA LEU A 68 -1.39 -7.10 -2.92
C LEU A 68 -2.80 -6.80 -3.47
N ASP A 69 -3.26 -7.55 -4.47
CA ASP A 69 -4.61 -7.42 -5.03
C ASP A 69 -5.72 -7.83 -4.05
N LEU A 70 -5.39 -8.59 -3.00
CA LEU A 70 -6.33 -8.92 -1.91
C LEU A 70 -6.48 -7.80 -0.88
N LEU A 71 -5.60 -6.79 -0.92
CA LEU A 71 -5.56 -5.70 0.03
C LEU A 71 -6.32 -4.48 -0.52
N ASN A 72 -6.85 -3.66 0.37
CA ASN A 72 -7.29 -2.32 0.03
C ASN A 72 -6.12 -1.31 0.04
N VAL A 73 -6.34 -0.11 -0.48
CA VAL A 73 -5.30 0.94 -0.59
C VAL A 73 -4.64 1.25 0.77
N ASN A 74 -5.42 1.30 1.85
CA ASN A 74 -4.88 1.58 3.19
C ASN A 74 -4.01 0.43 3.71
N GLU A 75 -4.41 -0.81 3.46
CA GLU A 75 -3.62 -1.99 3.81
C GLU A 75 -2.32 -2.06 3.01
N VAL A 76 -2.34 -1.72 1.71
CA VAL A 76 -1.12 -1.59 0.88
C VAL A 76 -0.20 -0.50 1.42
N ILE A 77 -0.77 0.67 1.76
CA ILE A 77 -0.06 1.80 2.38
C ILE A 77 0.67 1.35 3.65
N ASN A 78 -0.03 0.64 4.55
CA ASN A 78 0.52 0.15 5.81
C ASN A 78 1.59 -0.93 5.59
N ASN A 79 1.37 -1.82 4.62
CA ASN A 79 2.33 -2.85 4.25
C ASN A 79 3.67 -2.23 3.80
N PHE A 80 3.61 -1.26 2.89
CA PHE A 80 4.81 -0.59 2.38
C PHE A 80 5.48 0.31 3.41
N GLU A 81 4.70 0.96 4.29
CA GLU A 81 5.25 1.70 5.42
C GLU A 81 5.98 0.79 6.41
N THR A 82 5.46 -0.41 6.66
CA THR A 82 6.12 -1.41 7.52
C THR A 82 7.47 -1.83 6.94
N VAL A 83 7.51 -2.15 5.64
CA VAL A 83 8.76 -2.49 4.94
C VAL A 83 9.79 -1.36 5.05
N GLN A 84 9.36 -0.11 4.86
CA GLN A 84 10.25 1.04 4.98
C GLN A 84 10.74 1.27 6.41
N ALA A 85 9.85 1.12 7.41
CA ALA A 85 10.20 1.33 8.80
C ALA A 85 11.22 0.29 9.28
N GLU A 86 11.04 -0.97 8.90
CA GLU A 86 12.00 -2.05 9.18
C GLU A 86 13.34 -1.82 8.47
N ALA A 87 13.32 -1.37 7.21
CA ALA A 87 14.53 -0.98 6.49
C ALA A 87 15.29 0.15 7.21
N ASN A 88 14.58 1.20 7.64
CA ASN A 88 15.17 2.28 8.43
C ASN A 88 15.64 1.85 9.82
N GLY A 89 15.07 0.75 10.34
CA GLY A 89 15.51 0.08 11.55
C GLY A 89 16.79 -0.75 11.39
N GLY A 90 17.33 -0.86 10.18
CA GLY A 90 18.55 -1.62 9.87
C GLY A 90 18.30 -3.10 9.57
N ASP A 91 17.06 -3.50 9.28
CA ASP A 91 16.80 -4.83 8.74
C ASP A 91 17.33 -4.91 7.31
N LYS A 92 18.39 -5.70 7.12
CA LYS A 92 19.11 -5.83 5.85
C LYS A 92 18.26 -6.41 4.73
N ASP A 93 17.37 -7.33 5.06
CA ASP A 93 16.48 -7.90 4.06
C ASP A 93 15.51 -6.81 3.60
N LYS A 94 14.96 -6.02 4.53
CA LYS A 94 14.08 -4.90 4.20
C LYS A 94 14.78 -3.73 3.51
N GLU A 95 16.04 -3.45 3.84
CA GLU A 95 16.88 -2.49 3.09
C GLU A 95 17.04 -2.93 1.63
N LEU A 96 17.26 -4.23 1.38
CA LEU A 96 17.34 -4.77 0.03
C LEU A 96 15.97 -4.77 -0.68
N GLU A 97 14.88 -5.07 0.04
CA GLU A 97 13.52 -5.01 -0.50
C GLU A 97 13.13 -3.59 -0.90
N CYS A 98 13.32 -2.62 0.01
CA CYS A 98 12.88 -1.23 -0.09
C CYS A 98 13.82 -0.37 -0.96
N TYR A 99 15.13 -0.43 -0.71
CA TYR A 99 16.11 0.47 -1.32
C TYR A 99 16.97 -0.20 -2.39
N GLY A 100 17.09 -1.53 -2.37
CA GLY A 100 17.95 -2.26 -3.30
C GLY A 100 19.44 -2.08 -2.98
N LEU A 101 19.74 -1.62 -1.76
CA LEU A 101 21.10 -1.52 -1.25
C LEU A 101 21.50 -2.91 -0.72
N GLY A 102 22.32 -3.63 -1.49
CA GLY A 102 23.03 -4.81 -1.01
C GLY A 102 24.33 -4.40 -0.34
N LEU A 103 24.63 -5.00 0.82
CA LEU A 103 25.92 -4.87 1.52
C LEU A 103 27.11 -5.35 0.69
#